data_AF-A0A1L8EDY4-F1
#
_entry.id   AF-A0A1L8EDY4-F1
#
_cell.length_a   1.000
_cell.length_b   1.000
_cell.length_c   1.000
_cell.angle_alpha   90.00
_cell.angle_beta   90.00
_cell.angle_gamma   90.00
#
_symmetry.space_group_name_H-M   'P 1'
#
loop_
_entity.id
_entity.type
_entity.pdbx_description
1 polymer ?
#
loop_
_entity_poly.entity_id
_entity_poly.type
_entity_poly.pdbx_seq_one_letter_code
_entity_poly.pdbx_strand_id
1 'polypeptide(L)' 'MFSNLLGRTWTIGQTIITRQAHAFNRDVLKTKVRCHFPKPREVKRINVHGWDARMATEGGRRTLMRRILKGRYVLSH' A
#
# COMPACT_ATOMS: atom_id res chain seq x y z
N MET A 1 -20.43 55.96 8.62
CA MET A 1 -19.85 55.10 9.68
C MET A 1 -20.11 53.59 9.51
N PHE A 2 -20.67 53.11 8.38
CA PHE A 2 -21.02 51.68 8.19
C PHE A 2 -20.11 50.90 7.22
N SER A 3 -19.13 51.53 6.57
CA SER A 3 -18.24 50.87 5.59
C SER A 3 -17.07 50.08 6.21
N ASN A 4 -16.68 50.37 7.46
CA ASN A 4 -15.51 49.76 8.11
C ASN A 4 -15.79 48.45 8.84
N LEU A 5 -17.06 48.05 8.99
CA LEU A 5 -17.41 46.75 9.57
C LEU A 5 -17.37 45.62 8.52
N LEU A 6 -17.76 45.90 7.28
CA LEU A 6 -17.76 44.92 6.19
C LEU A 6 -16.35 44.52 5.72
N GLY A 7 -15.40 45.46 5.74
CA GLY A 7 -13.99 45.18 5.41
C GLY A 7 -13.31 44.26 6.44
N ARG A 8 -13.60 44.43 7.73
CA ARG A 8 -13.04 43.61 8.82
C ARG A 8 -13.59 42.18 8.84
N THR A 9 -14.85 41.98 8.45
CA THR A 9 -15.45 40.64 8.35
C THR A 9 -14.86 39.81 7.21
N TRP A 10 -14.38 40.45 6.15
CA TRP A 10 -13.75 39.73 5.03
C TRP A 10 -12.37 39.16 5.40
N THR A 11 -11.59 39.90 6.20
CA THR A 11 -10.25 39.47 6.63
C THR A 11 -10.29 38.32 7.64
N ILE A 12 -11.30 38.28 8.52
CA ILE A 12 -11.53 37.16 9.45
C ILE A 12 -12.04 35.92 8.70
N GLY A 13 -12.86 36.11 7.66
CA GLY A 13 -13.32 35.02 6.80
C GLY A 13 -12.17 34.32 6.05
N GLN A 14 -11.18 35.08 5.58
CA GLN A 14 -10.02 34.53 4.86
C GLN A 14 -9.09 33.69 5.74
N THR A 15 -8.89 34.05 7.02
CA THR A 15 -8.04 33.27 7.96
C THR A 15 -8.71 31.99 8.46
N ILE A 16 -10.05 31.91 8.44
CA ILE A 16 -10.81 30.68 8.72
C ILE A 16 -10.73 29.72 7.53
N ILE A 17 -10.79 30.23 6.30
CA ILE A 17 -10.75 29.41 5.07
C ILE A 17 -9.32 28.91 4.79
N THR A 18 -8.28 29.68 5.14
CA THR A 18 -6.90 29.17 5.16
C THR A 18 -6.50 28.66 6.55
N ARG A 19 -7.39 27.96 7.26
CA ARG A 19 -6.89 26.92 8.16
C ARG A 19 -6.15 25.95 7.28
N GLN A 20 -4.82 26.04 7.29
CA GLN A 20 -3.93 24.99 6.85
C GLN A 20 -4.27 23.73 7.67
N ALA A 21 -5.32 23.01 7.24
CA ALA A 21 -5.35 21.58 7.40
C ALA A 21 -4.13 21.12 6.58
N HIS A 22 -3.01 20.79 7.19
CA HIS A 22 -2.89 19.92 8.34
C HIS A 22 -1.60 20.20 9.11
N ALA A 23 -1.68 20.24 10.45
CA ALA A 23 -0.54 19.99 11.36
C ALA A 23 0.15 18.62 11.12
N PHE A 24 -0.46 17.78 10.27
CA PHE A 24 0.05 16.54 9.75
C PHE A 24 0.09 16.57 8.23
N ASN A 25 1.21 17.03 7.65
CA ASN A 25 1.42 16.82 6.22
C ASN A 25 1.40 15.29 5.96
N ARG A 26 0.32 14.81 5.33
CA ARG A 26 0.08 13.38 5.08
C ARG A 26 1.20 12.74 4.25
N ASP A 27 1.90 13.53 3.44
CA ASP A 27 3.01 13.04 2.64
C ASP A 27 4.29 12.86 3.46
N VAL A 28 4.46 13.62 4.54
CA VAL A 28 5.53 13.43 5.54
C VAL A 28 5.26 12.21 6.43
N LEU A 29 3.97 11.94 6.73
CA LEU A 29 3.58 10.79 7.54
C LEU A 29 3.58 9.44 6.80
N LYS A 30 3.52 9.45 5.46
CA LYS A 30 3.59 8.20 4.68
C LYS A 30 5.03 7.71 4.69
N THR A 31 5.24 6.48 5.15
CA THR A 31 6.52 5.81 4.97
C THR A 31 6.88 5.78 3.49
N LYS A 32 8.13 6.14 3.16
CA LYS A 32 8.63 6.07 1.78
C LYS A 32 8.37 4.68 1.23
N VAL A 33 7.48 4.57 0.25
CA VAL A 33 7.19 3.31 -0.43
C VAL A 33 8.46 2.88 -1.13
N ARG A 34 8.99 1.71 -0.78
CA ARG A 34 10.15 1.15 -1.48
C ARG A 34 9.70 0.78 -2.90
N CYS A 35 10.12 1.56 -3.87
CA CYS A 35 9.83 1.38 -5.30
C CYS A 35 10.78 0.39 -6.00
N HIS A 36 11.71 -0.21 -5.25
CA HIS A 36 12.60 -1.23 -5.78
C HIS A 36 12.04 -2.62 -5.52
N PHE A 37 11.74 -3.34 -6.60
CA PHE A 37 11.44 -4.77 -6.52
C PHE A 37 12.66 -5.53 -5.96
N PRO A 38 12.44 -6.61 -5.19
CA PRO A 38 13.52 -7.50 -4.79
C PRO A 38 14.31 -7.97 -6.02
N LYS A 39 15.65 -8.05 -5.90
CA LYS A 39 16.47 -8.61 -6.98
C LYS A 39 16.09 -10.08 -7.22
N PRO A 40 15.83 -10.49 -8.47
CA PRO A 40 15.47 -11.87 -8.76
C PRO A 40 16.65 -12.81 -8.46
N ARG A 41 16.35 -13.94 -7.80
CA ARG A 41 17.33 -15.00 -7.54
C ARG A 41 16.67 -16.36 -7.72
N GLU A 42 17.08 -17.07 -8.76
CA GLU A 42 16.42 -18.29 -9.21
C GLU A 42 16.50 -19.43 -8.18
N VAL A 43 17.68 -19.61 -7.58
CA VAL A 43 17.89 -20.59 -6.50
C VAL A 43 16.91 -20.36 -5.34
N LYS A 44 16.69 -19.10 -4.96
CA LYS A 44 15.74 -18.78 -3.88
C LYS A 44 14.30 -19.02 -4.32
N ARG A 45 13.95 -18.71 -5.57
CA ARG A 45 12.62 -18.93 -6.14
C ARG A 45 12.23 -20.40 -6.07
N ILE A 46 13.10 -21.29 -6.55
CA ILE A 46 12.86 -22.74 -6.58
C ILE A 46 12.86 -23.31 -5.15
N ASN A 47 13.85 -22.97 -4.33
CA ASN A 47 13.94 -23.55 -2.97
C ASN A 47 12.78 -23.14 -2.06
N VAL A 48 12.24 -21.93 -2.21
CA VAL A 48 11.17 -21.42 -1.33
C VAL A 48 9.78 -21.67 -1.91
N HIS A 49 9.61 -21.69 -3.23
CA HIS A 49 8.30 -21.72 -3.88
C HIS A 49 8.10 -22.86 -4.89
N GLY A 50 9.14 -23.66 -5.12
CA GLY A 50 9.12 -24.79 -6.03
C GLY A 50 8.26 -25.96 -5.55
N TRP A 51 8.12 -26.95 -6.41
CA TRP A 51 7.26 -28.11 -6.18
C TRP A 51 7.62 -28.87 -4.90
N ASP A 52 8.89 -29.20 -4.72
CA ASP A 52 9.36 -30.01 -3.58
C ASP A 52 9.11 -29.30 -2.25
N ALA A 53 9.34 -27.99 -2.20
CA ALA A 53 9.05 -27.16 -1.03
C ALA A 53 7.56 -27.17 -0.67
N ARG A 54 6.66 -27.25 -1.67
CA ARG A 54 5.22 -27.37 -1.45
C ARG A 54 4.82 -28.78 -1.00
N MET A 55 5.45 -29.82 -1.53
CA MET A 55 5.15 -31.21 -1.16
C MET A 55 5.64 -31.56 0.25
N ALA A 56 6.75 -30.96 0.70
CA ALA A 56 7.35 -31.23 2.00
C ALA A 56 6.38 -30.96 3.18
N THR A 57 5.59 -29.88 3.11
CA THR A 57 4.68 -29.46 4.18
C THR A 57 3.23 -29.79 3.88
N GLU A 58 2.43 -30.07 4.91
CA GLU A 58 0.99 -30.31 4.73
C GLU A 58 0.27 -29.07 4.16
N GLY A 59 0.61 -27.87 4.65
CA GLY A 59 0.04 -26.61 4.16
C GLY A 59 0.40 -26.31 2.69
N GLY A 60 1.59 -26.74 2.26
CA GLY A 60 2.00 -26.66 0.86
C GLY A 60 1.16 -27.56 -0.04
N ARG A 61 0.94 -28.82 0.36
CA ARG A 61 0.04 -29.76 -0.36
C ARG A 61 -1.38 -29.22 -0.47
N ARG A 62 -1.96 -28.69 0.63
CA ARG A 62 -3.28 -28.03 0.61
C ARG A 62 -3.33 -26.83 -0.35
N THR A 63 -2.22 -26.12 -0.52
CA THR A 63 -2.13 -25.01 -1.47
C THR A 63 -2.15 -25.50 -2.91
N LEU A 64 -1.44 -26.59 -3.22
CA LEU A 64 -1.49 -27.22 -4.55
C LEU A 64 -2.90 -27.71 -4.87
N MET A 65 -3.57 -28.41 -3.94
CA MET A 65 -4.95 -28.86 -4.10
C MET A 65 -5.90 -27.70 -4.44
N ARG A 66 -5.80 -26.56 -3.73
CA ARG A 66 -6.60 -25.35 -4.03
C ARG A 66 -6.30 -24.78 -5.41
N ARG A 67 -5.05 -24.83 -5.88
CA ARG A 67 -4.67 -24.33 -7.22
C ARG A 67 -5.19 -25.23 -8.34
N ILE A 68 -5.17 -26.54 -8.13
CA ILE A 68 -5.76 -27.54 -9.04
C ILE A 68 -7.27 -27.33 -9.12
N LEU A 69 -7.95 -27.21 -7.98
CA LEU A 69 -9.40 -26.98 -7.94
C LEU A 69 -9.80 -25.67 -8.63
N LYS A 70 -8.96 -24.64 -8.53
CA LYS A 70 -9.16 -23.37 -9.26
C LYS A 70 -8.86 -23.50 -10.77
N GLY A 71 -8.24 -24.57 -11.23
CA GLY A 71 -7.84 -24.76 -12.63
C GLY A 71 -6.65 -23.90 -13.05
N ARG A 72 -5.69 -23.63 -12.15
CA ARG A 72 -4.48 -22.87 -12.52
C ARG A 72 -3.55 -23.76 -13.36
N TYR A 73 -3.09 -23.23 -14.50
CA TYR A 73 -2.12 -23.91 -15.36
C TYR A 73 -0.78 -24.15 -14.65
N VAL A 74 -0.24 -23.13 -13.98
CA VAL A 74 0.99 -23.24 -13.19
C VAL A 74 0.64 -23.45 -11.72
N LEU A 75 1.14 -24.53 -11.11
CA LEU A 75 0.83 -24.92 -9.73
C LEU A 75 1.90 -24.47 -8.71
N SER A 76 3.17 -24.58 -9.07
CA SER A 76 4.31 -24.09 -8.27
C SER A 76 5.29 -23.35 -9.17
N HIS A 77 6.27 -22.70 -8.55
CA HIS A 77 7.38 -22.09 -9.28
C HIS A 77 8.34 -23.11 -9.86
#